data_AF-A0A509L564-F1
#
_entry.id   AF-A0A509L564-F1
#
_cell.length_a   1.000
_cell.length_b   1.000
_cell.length_c   1.000
_cell.angle_alpha   90.00
_cell.angle_beta   90.00
_cell.angle_gamma   90.00
#
_symmetry.space_group_name_H-M   'P 1'
#
loop_
_entity.id
_entity.type
_entity.pdbx_description
1 polymer ?
#
loop_
_entity_poly.entity_id
_entity_poly.type
_entity_poly.pdbx_seq_one_letter_code
_entity_poly.pdbx_strand_id
1 'polypeptide(L)'
;MASQILAGKGFENVMNMAGGIKAWDNPVATGSEDQGLALFDGTESPENTLLIAYSLEAGLRDFYLSMAEKVQAMPVRDLFRKLSDIEIKHQDRLFEEYLLISGKKVDRESFDSQIAVTAVEGGLTTDEYIAMFKPDLESPGDVVSLAMSIEAQALDLYTRASE
;
A
#
# COMPACT_ATOMS: atom_id res chain seq x y z
N MET A 1 -20.81 8.41 -7.78
CA MET A 1 -20.39 7.00 -7.73
C MET A 1 -19.59 6.72 -6.47
N ALA A 2 -18.38 7.26 -6.26
CA ALA A 2 -17.59 7.03 -5.04
C ALA A 2 -18.31 7.43 -3.72
N SER A 3 -18.93 8.63 -3.66
CA SER A 3 -19.69 9.07 -2.49
C SER A 3 -20.90 8.17 -2.16
N GLN A 4 -21.55 7.60 -3.17
CA GLN A 4 -22.67 6.69 -2.97
C GLN A 4 -22.19 5.32 -2.46
N ILE A 5 -21.03 4.84 -2.91
CA ILE A 5 -20.41 3.62 -2.39
C ILE A 5 -20.03 3.81 -0.91
N LEU A 6 -19.41 4.94 -0.56
CA LEU A 6 -19.06 5.26 0.84
C LEU A 6 -20.30 5.38 1.73
N ALA A 7 -21.36 6.04 1.27
CA ALA A 7 -22.63 6.08 2.00
C ALA A 7 -23.23 4.68 2.19
N GLY A 8 -23.14 3.82 1.15
CA GLY A 8 -23.58 2.43 1.20
C GLY A 8 -22.77 1.54 2.16
N LYS A 9 -21.51 1.90 2.45
CA LYS A 9 -20.67 1.23 3.47
C LYS A 9 -20.86 1.77 4.89
N GLY A 10 -21.84 2.65 5.11
CA GLY A 10 -22.22 3.12 6.44
C GLY A 10 -21.46 4.34 6.96
N PHE A 11 -20.70 5.04 6.09
CA PHE A 11 -20.05 6.29 6.49
C PHE A 11 -21.09 7.41 6.65
N GLU A 12 -21.16 8.00 7.84
CA GLU A 12 -22.18 9.01 8.16
C GLU A 12 -21.93 10.37 7.49
N ASN A 13 -20.66 10.76 7.36
CA ASN A 13 -20.25 12.05 6.80
C ASN A 13 -19.56 11.86 5.45
N VAL A 14 -20.34 11.81 4.38
CA VAL A 14 -19.81 11.72 3.01
C VAL A 14 -19.80 13.09 2.36
N MET A 15 -18.61 13.60 2.10
CA MET A 15 -18.41 14.84 1.34
C MET A 15 -18.17 14.50 -0.14
N ASN A 16 -18.70 15.34 -1.04
CA ASN A 16 -18.43 15.25 -2.47
C ASN A 16 -17.79 16.54 -2.95
N MET A 17 -16.74 16.43 -3.76
CA MET A 17 -16.11 17.61 -4.35
C MET A 17 -16.94 18.13 -5.51
N ALA A 18 -17.20 19.43 -5.52
CA ALA A 18 -17.92 20.08 -6.62
C ALA A 18 -17.16 19.85 -7.94
N GLY A 19 -17.84 19.28 -8.94
CA GLY A 19 -17.25 18.93 -10.24
C GLY A 19 -16.52 17.57 -10.30
N GLY A 20 -16.33 16.89 -9.17
CA GLY A 20 -15.72 15.56 -9.09
C GLY A 20 -14.31 15.50 -9.71
N ILE A 21 -13.91 14.33 -10.23
CA ILE A 21 -12.60 14.15 -10.87
C ILE A 21 -12.38 15.06 -12.09
N LYS A 22 -13.46 15.53 -12.73
CA LYS A 22 -13.35 16.46 -13.88
C LYS A 22 -12.96 17.87 -13.47
N ALA A 23 -13.13 18.23 -12.19
CA ALA A 23 -12.70 19.51 -11.62
C ALA A 23 -11.43 19.37 -10.77
N TRP A 24 -10.83 18.17 -10.73
CA TRP A 24 -9.56 17.93 -10.06
C TRP A 24 -8.41 18.45 -10.94
N ASP A 25 -7.57 19.30 -10.37
CA ASP A 25 -6.44 19.97 -11.02
C ASP A 25 -5.08 19.45 -10.53
N ASN A 26 -5.10 18.39 -9.73
CA ASN A 26 -3.95 17.76 -9.09
C ASN A 26 -3.62 16.40 -9.76
N PRO A 27 -2.55 15.70 -9.34
CA PRO A 27 -2.18 14.42 -9.93
C PRO A 27 -3.33 13.39 -9.85
N VAL A 28 -3.51 12.64 -10.94
CA VAL A 28 -4.44 11.51 -11.01
C VAL A 28 -3.63 10.21 -10.98
N ALA A 29 -4.26 9.11 -10.55
CA ALA A 29 -3.65 7.80 -10.69
C ALA A 29 -3.31 7.53 -12.17
N THR A 30 -2.10 7.04 -12.42
CA THR A 30 -1.59 6.70 -13.74
C THR A 30 -1.01 5.31 -13.70
N GLY A 31 -1.17 4.55 -14.77
CA GLY A 31 -0.79 3.14 -14.82
C GLY A 31 -1.82 2.34 -15.60
N SER A 32 -1.47 1.13 -15.97
CA SER A 32 -2.40 0.20 -16.61
C SER A 32 -3.24 -0.54 -15.56
N GLU A 33 -4.42 -1.03 -15.94
CA GLU A 33 -5.31 -1.79 -15.05
C GLU A 33 -4.70 -3.10 -14.55
N ASP A 34 -3.66 -3.60 -15.22
CA ASP A 34 -2.90 -4.79 -14.85
C ASP A 34 -1.65 -4.49 -14.00
N GLN A 35 -1.39 -3.21 -13.68
CA GLN A 35 -0.27 -2.84 -12.83
C GLN A 35 -0.38 -3.52 -11.45
N GLY A 36 0.72 -4.15 -11.03
CA GLY A 36 0.78 -4.97 -9.82
C GLY A 36 0.16 -6.37 -9.92
N LEU A 37 -0.66 -6.67 -10.94
CA LEU A 37 -1.22 -8.01 -11.13
C LEU A 37 -0.18 -9.03 -11.57
N ALA A 38 0.98 -8.62 -12.09
CA ALA A 38 2.05 -9.57 -12.41
C ALA A 38 2.56 -10.35 -11.18
N LEU A 39 2.23 -9.89 -9.97
CA LEU A 39 2.49 -10.59 -8.70
C LEU A 39 1.47 -11.71 -8.42
N PHE A 40 0.36 -11.75 -9.16
CA PHE A 40 -0.74 -12.69 -9.07
C PHE A 40 -0.97 -13.38 -10.42
N ASP A 41 -0.68 -14.67 -10.52
CA ASP A 41 -0.98 -15.50 -11.70
C ASP A 41 -2.46 -15.91 -11.79
N GLY A 42 -3.26 -15.59 -10.76
CA GLY A 42 -4.69 -15.86 -10.69
C GLY A 42 -5.03 -17.30 -10.27
N THR A 43 -4.01 -18.08 -9.88
CA THR A 43 -4.16 -19.46 -9.40
C THR A 43 -3.69 -19.64 -7.95
N GLU A 44 -3.40 -18.53 -7.26
CA GLU A 44 -2.95 -18.53 -5.88
C GLU A 44 -3.97 -19.20 -4.95
N SER A 45 -3.45 -19.95 -3.98
CA SER A 45 -4.26 -20.27 -2.81
C SER A 45 -4.44 -19.02 -1.93
N PRO A 46 -5.45 -18.99 -1.04
CA PRO A 46 -5.59 -17.92 -0.06
C PRO A 46 -4.31 -17.70 0.78
N GLU A 47 -3.61 -18.79 1.13
CA GLU A 47 -2.33 -18.71 1.85
C GLU A 47 -1.22 -18.03 1.03
N ASN A 48 -1.11 -18.34 -0.26
CA ASN A 48 -0.14 -17.69 -1.14
C ASN A 48 -0.48 -16.22 -1.36
N THR A 49 -1.77 -15.89 -1.49
CA THR A 49 -2.25 -14.51 -1.59
C THR A 49 -1.83 -13.69 -0.36
N LEU A 50 -2.03 -14.25 0.83
CA LEU A 50 -1.62 -13.59 2.09
C LEU A 50 -0.10 -13.44 2.21
N LEU A 51 0.67 -14.42 1.73
CA LEU A 51 2.13 -14.33 1.70
C LEU A 51 2.62 -13.24 0.73
N ILE A 52 1.99 -13.10 -0.43
CA ILE A 52 2.29 -12.03 -1.40
C ILE A 52 1.95 -10.66 -0.79
N ALA A 53 0.74 -10.50 -0.24
CA ALA A 53 0.34 -9.26 0.44
C ALA A 53 1.33 -8.89 1.56
N TYR A 54 1.68 -9.86 2.40
CA TYR A 54 2.64 -9.64 3.48
C TYR A 54 4.03 -9.19 2.97
N SER A 55 4.47 -9.75 1.85
CA SER A 55 5.74 -9.37 1.21
C SER A 55 5.71 -7.94 0.66
N LEU A 56 4.56 -7.49 0.15
CA LEU A 56 4.37 -6.14 -0.36
C LEU A 56 4.44 -5.09 0.76
N GLU A 57 3.78 -5.36 1.88
CA GLU A 57 3.82 -4.55 3.09
C GLU A 57 5.25 -4.46 3.66
N ALA A 58 6.01 -5.57 3.58
CA ALA A 58 7.45 -5.56 3.92
C ALA A 58 8.25 -4.63 3.01
N GLY A 59 8.01 -4.69 1.70
CA GLY A 59 8.63 -3.80 0.73
C GLY A 59 8.28 -2.32 0.98
N LEU A 60 7.03 -2.02 1.34
CA LEU A 60 6.58 -0.66 1.65
C LEU A 60 7.19 -0.13 2.95
N ARG A 61 7.31 -0.97 3.97
CA ARG A 61 8.05 -0.65 5.19
C ARG A 61 9.50 -0.28 4.90
N ASP A 62 10.20 -1.10 4.12
CA ASP A 62 11.60 -0.86 3.75
C ASP A 62 11.76 0.41 2.93
N PHE A 63 10.80 0.69 2.04
CA PHE A 63 10.74 1.96 1.31
C PHE A 63 10.70 3.16 2.27
N TYR A 64 9.76 3.18 3.22
CA TYR A 64 9.64 4.29 4.16
C TYR A 64 10.88 4.45 5.06
N LEU A 65 11.47 3.35 5.52
CA LEU A 65 12.72 3.38 6.27
C LEU A 65 13.86 3.99 5.43
N SER A 66 13.98 3.60 4.15
CA SER A 66 14.99 4.15 3.24
C SER A 66 14.79 5.64 2.96
N MET A 67 13.54 6.13 2.93
CA MET A 67 13.24 7.55 2.76
C MET A 67 13.59 8.35 4.02
N ALA A 68 13.33 7.80 5.20
CA ALA A 68 13.69 8.42 6.48
C ALA A 68 15.20 8.70 6.61
N GLU A 69 16.04 7.93 5.92
CA GLU A 69 17.50 8.14 5.86
C GLU A 69 17.93 9.25 4.89
N LYS A 70 17.10 9.56 3.88
CA LYS A 70 17.43 10.50 2.81
C LYS A 70 16.99 11.95 3.11
N VAL A 71 15.96 12.12 3.95
CA VAL A 71 15.38 13.43 4.26
C VAL A 71 16.13 14.16 5.38
N GLN A 72 16.18 15.49 5.29
CA GLN A 72 16.86 16.33 6.28
C GLN A 72 15.89 16.87 7.34
N ALA A 73 14.66 17.21 6.96
CA ALA A 73 13.67 17.77 7.86
C ALA A 73 13.24 16.73 8.90
N MET A 74 13.50 17.01 10.19
CA MET A 74 13.12 16.12 11.29
C MET A 74 11.63 15.74 11.28
N PRO A 75 10.67 16.67 11.05
CA PRO A 75 9.26 16.30 11.00
C PRO A 75 8.93 15.29 9.89
N VAL A 76 9.61 15.36 8.75
CA VAL A 76 9.38 14.45 7.63
C VAL A 76 10.00 13.09 7.88
N ARG A 77 11.20 13.06 8.48
CA ARG A 77 11.82 11.82 8.94
C ARG A 77 10.93 11.07 9.93
N ASP A 78 10.36 11.79 10.89
CA ASP A 78 9.46 11.21 11.89
C ASP A 78 8.15 10.72 11.26
N LEU A 79 7.65 11.42 10.23
CA LEU A 79 6.51 10.97 9.44
C LEU A 79 6.82 9.65 8.71
N PHE A 80 7.95 9.54 8.01
CA PHE A 80 8.35 8.29 7.34
C PHE A 80 8.50 7.12 8.32
N ARG A 81 9.09 7.35 9.49
CA ARG A 81 9.16 6.32 10.55
C ARG A 81 7.77 5.89 11.01
N LYS A 82 6.87 6.84 11.21
CA LYS A 82 5.49 6.54 11.59
C LYS A 82 4.76 5.72 10.53
N LEU A 83 4.97 6.02 9.25
CA LEU A 83 4.42 5.22 8.14
C LEU A 83 5.01 3.79 8.17
N SER A 84 6.33 3.64 8.34
CA SER A 84 6.96 2.32 8.47
C SER A 84 6.44 1.49 9.66
N ASP A 85 6.05 2.14 10.76
CA ASP A 85 5.44 1.48 11.93
C ASP A 85 3.99 1.06 11.68
N ILE A 86 3.28 1.70 10.73
CA ILE A 86 1.93 1.30 10.32
C ILE A 86 2.00 -0.02 9.54
N GLU A 87 2.96 -0.16 8.63
CA GLU A 87 3.12 -1.39 7.83
C GLU A 87 3.37 -2.64 8.69
N ILE A 88 4.01 -2.49 9.87
CA ILE A 88 4.16 -3.60 10.83
C ILE A 88 2.78 -4.12 11.27
N LYS A 89 1.79 -3.24 11.44
CA LYS A 89 0.44 -3.62 11.86
C LYS A 89 -0.31 -4.33 10.74
N HIS A 90 -0.10 -3.92 9.49
CA HIS A 90 -0.65 -4.64 8.34
C HIS A 90 -0.06 -6.04 8.25
N GLN A 91 1.27 -6.13 8.36
CA GLN A 91 2.00 -7.40 8.42
C GLN A 91 1.50 -8.31 9.57
N ASP A 92 1.31 -7.77 10.77
CA ASP A 92 0.77 -8.50 11.92
C ASP A 92 -0.61 -9.08 11.58
N ARG A 93 -1.50 -8.26 10.99
CA ARG A 93 -2.85 -8.68 10.62
C ARG A 93 -2.83 -9.78 9.55
N LEU A 94 -1.99 -9.65 8.52
CA LEU A 94 -1.85 -10.64 7.45
C LEU A 94 -1.26 -11.95 7.96
N PHE A 95 -0.28 -11.89 8.86
CA PHE A 95 0.30 -13.07 9.49
C PHE A 95 -0.71 -13.81 10.37
N GLU A 96 -1.48 -13.08 11.18
CA GLU A 96 -2.58 -13.66 11.96
C GLU A 96 -3.61 -14.37 11.07
N GLU A 97 -4.01 -13.75 9.97
CA GLU A 97 -4.97 -14.33 9.03
C GLU A 97 -4.39 -15.57 8.31
N TYR A 98 -3.11 -15.55 7.97
CA TYR A 98 -2.41 -16.71 7.41
C TYR A 98 -2.43 -17.90 8.38
N LEU A 99 -2.14 -17.67 9.65
CA LEU A 99 -2.18 -18.73 10.67
C LEU A 99 -3.60 -19.28 10.85
N LEU A 100 -4.60 -18.40 10.83
CA LEU A 100 -6.00 -18.78 10.96
C LEU A 100 -6.45 -19.68 9.80
N ILE A 101 -6.20 -19.28 8.55
CA ILE A 101 -6.66 -19.98 7.36
C ILE A 101 -5.87 -21.27 7.11
N SER A 102 -4.54 -21.22 7.27
CA SER A 102 -3.69 -22.37 6.98
C SER A 102 -3.74 -23.44 8.09
N GLY A 103 -4.14 -23.08 9.31
CA GLY A 103 -4.07 -23.93 10.50
C GLY A 103 -2.63 -24.31 10.89
N LYS A 104 -1.61 -23.72 10.26
CA LYS A 104 -0.20 -24.00 10.52
C LYS A 104 0.25 -23.36 11.83
N LYS A 105 1.30 -23.92 12.42
CA LYS A 105 2.03 -23.32 13.55
C LYS A 105 3.43 -22.98 13.06
N VAL A 106 3.54 -21.85 12.38
CA VAL A 106 4.82 -21.27 11.93
C VAL A 106 5.10 -20.03 12.77
N ASP A 107 6.34 -19.84 13.20
CA ASP A 107 6.75 -18.60 13.85
C ASP A 107 7.00 -17.48 12.82
N ARG A 108 7.03 -16.25 13.31
CA ARG A 108 7.16 -15.06 12.47
C ARG A 108 8.48 -15.06 11.68
N GLU A 109 9.58 -15.48 12.29
CA GLU A 109 10.90 -15.51 11.63
C GLU A 109 10.93 -16.49 10.46
N SER A 110 10.37 -17.68 10.65
CA SER A 110 10.21 -18.69 9.59
C SER A 110 9.26 -18.23 8.49
N PHE A 111 8.24 -17.46 8.84
CA PHE A 111 7.33 -16.84 7.87
C PHE A 111 8.02 -15.75 7.04
N ASP A 112 8.79 -14.88 7.70
CA ASP A 112 9.57 -13.81 7.05
C ASP A 112 10.60 -14.37 6.07
N SER A 113 11.16 -15.55 6.36
CA SER A 113 12.12 -16.21 5.45
C SER A 113 11.50 -16.66 4.11
N GLN A 114 10.17 -16.69 4.00
CA GLN A 114 9.43 -17.06 2.79
C GLN A 114 9.11 -15.86 1.89
N ILE A 115 9.45 -14.63 2.32
CA ILE A 115 9.30 -13.41 1.51
C ILE A 115 10.13 -13.57 0.23
N ALA A 116 9.45 -13.64 -0.91
CA ALA A 116 10.05 -13.88 -2.22
C ALA A 116 9.97 -12.66 -3.15
N VAL A 117 9.22 -11.62 -2.75
CA VAL A 117 8.90 -10.48 -3.62
C VAL A 117 9.70 -9.25 -3.20
N THR A 118 10.55 -8.77 -4.10
CA THR A 118 11.24 -7.47 -3.97
C THR A 118 10.45 -6.39 -4.71
N ALA A 119 9.19 -6.21 -4.34
CA ALA A 119 8.32 -5.16 -4.87
C ALA A 119 7.77 -4.34 -3.71
N VAL A 120 7.57 -3.03 -3.94
CA VAL A 120 6.81 -2.20 -3.02
C VAL A 120 5.34 -2.43 -3.31
N GLU A 121 4.52 -2.35 -2.28
CA GLU A 121 3.07 -2.46 -2.41
C GLU A 121 2.49 -1.53 -3.49
N GLY A 122 1.50 -2.04 -4.24
CA GLY A 122 1.00 -1.44 -5.49
C GLY A 122 1.80 -1.81 -6.75
N GLY A 123 2.86 -2.63 -6.62
CA GLY A 123 3.52 -3.28 -7.75
C GLY A 123 4.59 -2.45 -8.46
N LEU A 124 4.96 -1.31 -7.89
CA LEU A 124 6.07 -0.49 -8.35
C LEU A 124 7.27 -0.62 -7.39
N THR A 125 8.43 -0.21 -7.85
CA THR A 125 9.63 -0.01 -7.03
C THR A 125 9.66 1.41 -6.44
N THR A 126 10.51 1.60 -5.43
CA THR A 126 10.83 2.92 -4.85
C THR A 126 11.13 3.99 -5.90
N ASP A 127 11.98 3.66 -6.88
CA ASP A 127 12.42 4.62 -7.89
C ASP A 127 11.29 4.97 -8.86
N GLU A 128 10.41 4.01 -9.15
CA GLU A 128 9.22 4.23 -9.99
C GLU A 128 8.20 5.14 -9.29
N TYR A 129 7.95 4.95 -7.99
CA TYR A 129 7.08 5.85 -7.22
C TYR A 129 7.62 7.29 -7.18
N ILE A 130 8.91 7.46 -6.91
CA ILE A 130 9.54 8.79 -6.89
C ILE A 130 9.52 9.42 -8.29
N ALA A 131 9.80 8.66 -9.33
CA ALA A 131 9.79 9.16 -10.71
C ALA A 131 8.38 9.55 -11.18
N MET A 132 7.36 8.79 -10.77
CA MET A 132 5.96 9.00 -11.14
C MET A 132 5.37 10.22 -10.45
N PHE A 133 5.49 10.31 -9.12
CA PHE A 133 4.84 11.36 -8.34
C PHE A 133 5.70 12.62 -8.15
N LYS A 134 7.03 12.50 -8.27
CA LYS A 134 8.00 13.58 -8.03
C LYS A 134 7.68 14.40 -6.77
N PRO A 135 7.44 13.74 -5.63
CA PRO A 135 7.05 14.43 -4.40
C PRO A 135 8.19 15.33 -3.91
N ASP A 136 7.85 16.45 -3.29
CA ASP A 136 8.81 17.12 -2.41
C ASP A 136 8.97 16.27 -1.14
N LEU A 137 10.05 15.49 -1.07
CA LEU A 137 10.35 14.63 0.08
C LEU A 137 10.72 15.42 1.34
N GLU A 138 10.76 16.75 1.30
CA GLU A 138 10.90 17.62 2.48
C GLU A 138 9.56 18.28 2.88
N SER A 139 8.48 18.03 2.13
CA SER A 139 7.12 18.48 2.44
C SER A 139 6.32 17.35 3.12
N PRO A 140 5.90 17.51 4.39
CA PRO A 140 5.03 16.53 5.04
C PRO A 140 3.73 16.28 4.26
N GLY A 141 3.17 17.29 3.61
CA GLY A 141 1.95 17.17 2.83
C GLY A 141 2.11 16.29 1.58
N ASP A 142 3.23 16.45 0.89
CA ASP A 142 3.55 15.65 -0.30
C ASP A 142 3.86 14.21 0.09
N VAL A 143 4.54 13.99 1.22
CA VAL A 143 4.79 12.64 1.75
C VAL A 143 3.50 11.92 2.13
N VAL A 144 2.56 12.61 2.79
CA VAL A 144 1.23 12.03 3.07
C VAL A 144 0.49 11.72 1.77
N SER A 145 0.56 12.63 0.78
CA SER A 145 -0.12 12.43 -0.51
C SER A 145 0.46 11.25 -1.29
N LEU A 146 1.78 11.06 -1.24
CA LEU A 146 2.45 9.88 -1.79
C LEU A 146 1.98 8.61 -1.09
N ALA A 147 2.02 8.57 0.25
CA ALA A 147 1.58 7.42 1.03
C ALA A 147 0.12 7.04 0.70
N MET A 148 -0.79 8.02 0.71
CA MET A 148 -2.19 7.80 0.33
C MET A 148 -2.36 7.26 -1.09
N SER A 149 -1.48 7.67 -2.02
CA SER A 149 -1.52 7.18 -3.40
C SER A 149 -1.07 5.72 -3.50
N ILE A 150 -0.06 5.32 -2.73
CA ILE A 150 0.39 3.92 -2.63
C ILE A 150 -0.72 3.05 -2.04
N GLU A 151 -1.29 3.47 -0.90
CA GLU A 151 -2.37 2.76 -0.22
C GLU A 151 -3.63 2.60 -1.08
N ALA A 152 -3.97 3.64 -1.85
CA ALA A 152 -5.08 3.58 -2.79
C ALA A 152 -4.82 2.56 -3.92
N GLN A 153 -3.58 2.48 -4.42
CA GLN A 153 -3.18 1.47 -5.40
C GLN A 153 -3.19 0.06 -4.80
N ALA A 154 -2.77 -0.09 -3.55
CA ALA A 154 -2.83 -1.35 -2.81
C ALA A 154 -4.28 -1.84 -2.66
N LEU A 155 -5.18 -0.96 -2.21
CA LEU A 155 -6.61 -1.28 -2.08
C LEU A 155 -7.24 -1.69 -3.41
N ASP A 156 -6.92 -0.97 -4.49
CA ASP A 156 -7.38 -1.30 -5.84
C ASP A 156 -6.84 -2.66 -6.31
N LEU A 157 -5.55 -2.92 -6.11
CA LEU A 157 -4.89 -4.19 -6.42
C LEU A 157 -5.57 -5.36 -5.71
N TYR A 158 -5.76 -5.28 -4.40
CA TYR A 158 -6.42 -6.36 -3.64
C TYR A 158 -7.90 -6.52 -4.00
N THR A 159 -8.58 -5.42 -4.35
CA THR A 159 -9.98 -5.52 -4.81
C THR A 159 -10.04 -6.31 -6.11
N ARG A 160 -9.18 -5.98 -7.09
CA ARG A 160 -9.09 -6.72 -8.37
C ARG A 160 -8.63 -8.16 -8.20
N ALA A 161 -7.65 -8.42 -7.33
CA ALA A 161 -7.17 -9.78 -7.05
C ALA A 161 -8.22 -10.65 -6.33
N SER A 162 -9.26 -10.05 -5.75
CA SER A 162 -10.36 -10.77 -5.08
C SER A 162 -11.55 -11.10 -5.97
N GLU A 163 -11.57 -10.62 -7.23
CA GLU A 163 -12.62 -10.89 -8.22
C GLU A 163 -12.39 -12.22 -8.97
#